data_AF-A0AAV0BR74-F1
#
_entry.id   AF-A0AAV0BR74-F1
#
_cell.length_a   1.000
_cell.length_b   1.000
_cell.length_c   1.000
_cell.angle_alpha   90.00
_cell.angle_beta   90.00
_cell.angle_gamma   90.00
#
_symmetry.space_group_name_H-M   'P 1'
#
loop_
_entity.id
_entity.type
_entity.pdbx_description
1 polymer ?
#
loop_
_entity_poly.entity_id
_entity_poly.type
_entity_poly.pdbx_seq_one_letter_code
_entity_poly.pdbx_strand_id
1 'polypeptide(L)'
;MADSSLLFDDLFTLTSLDKDGKKFDRVSRLSAISSNHQMDLTLDFHLELYPLKVGDSFSLALSSSLTPEGEKDGGAEAQSWRLDDGKGGLADEYEYVMYGKLY
;
A
#
# COMPACT_ATOMS: atom_id res chain seq x y z
N MET A 1 -7.05 -16.85 -17.95
CA MET A 1 -6.54 -15.46 -17.88
C MET A 1 -6.13 -15.29 -16.43
N ALA A 2 -4.92 -14.80 -16.16
CA ALA A 2 -4.53 -14.56 -14.77
C ALA A 2 -5.48 -13.51 -14.21
N ASP A 3 -6.38 -13.92 -13.32
CA ASP A 3 -7.21 -12.99 -12.56
C ASP A 3 -6.23 -12.14 -11.76
N SER A 4 -6.07 -10.88 -12.17
CA SER A 4 -5.15 -9.95 -11.52
C SER A 4 -5.54 -9.85 -10.05
N SER A 5 -4.62 -10.18 -9.14
CA SER A 5 -4.85 -10.03 -7.70
C SER A 5 -5.02 -8.56 -7.28
N LEU A 6 -4.70 -7.64 -8.20
CA LEU A 6 -4.87 -6.19 -8.04
C LEU A 6 -6.36 -5.82 -8.03
N LEU A 7 -6.82 -5.33 -6.88
CA LEU A 7 -8.17 -4.83 -6.66
C LEU A 7 -8.30 -3.35 -7.00
N PHE A 8 -7.19 -2.60 -6.90
CA PHE A 8 -7.13 -1.17 -7.14
C PHE A 8 -5.69 -0.73 -7.42
N ASP A 9 -5.52 0.22 -8.33
CA ASP A 9 -4.27 0.94 -8.56
C ASP A 9 -4.54 2.39 -8.96
N ASP A 10 -3.77 3.32 -8.38
CA ASP A 10 -3.81 4.72 -8.80
C ASP A 10 -2.57 5.51 -8.36
N LEU A 11 -2.36 6.67 -8.98
CA LEU A 11 -1.36 7.66 -8.60
C LEU A 11 -1.99 8.75 -7.72
N PHE A 12 -1.45 8.90 -6.51
CA PHE A 12 -1.88 9.92 -5.55
C PHE A 12 -0.84 11.02 -5.42
N THR A 13 -1.30 12.27 -5.26
CA THR A 13 -0.46 13.41 -4.89
C THR A 13 -0.76 13.84 -3.46
N LEU A 14 0.26 13.88 -2.61
CA LEU A 14 0.14 14.21 -1.20
C LEU A 14 -0.14 15.70 -1.03
N THR A 15 -1.26 16.05 -0.41
CA THR A 15 -1.70 17.44 -0.22
C THR A 15 -1.42 17.98 1.18
N SER A 16 -1.27 17.11 2.18
CA SER A 16 -0.94 17.51 3.54
C SER A 16 -0.48 16.34 4.40
N LEU A 17 0.29 16.63 5.45
CA LEU A 17 0.62 15.71 6.53
C LEU A 17 0.12 16.25 7.86
N ASP A 18 -0.44 15.38 8.70
CA ASP A 18 -0.79 15.66 10.10
C ASP A 18 -1.61 16.95 10.29
N LYS A 19 -2.70 17.12 9.51
CA LYS A 19 -3.56 18.33 9.52
C LYS A 19 -4.02 18.76 10.92
N ASP A 20 -4.27 17.79 11.79
CA ASP A 20 -4.73 17.99 13.18
C ASP A 20 -3.57 18.08 14.19
N GLY A 21 -2.35 18.29 13.71
CA GLY A 21 -1.11 18.26 14.48
C GLY A 21 -0.49 16.86 14.58
N LYS A 22 0.83 16.84 14.76
CA LYS A 22 1.60 15.59 14.92
C LYS A 22 1.30 14.96 16.29
N LYS A 23 0.65 13.81 16.28
CA LYS A 23 0.27 13.05 17.50
C LYS A 23 1.23 11.93 17.85
N PHE A 24 1.95 11.40 16.87
CA PHE A 24 2.86 10.27 17.03
C PHE A 24 4.22 10.59 16.42
N ASP A 25 5.30 10.11 17.02
CA ASP A 25 6.65 10.43 16.57
C ASP A 25 7.01 9.76 15.24
N ARG A 26 6.56 8.51 15.06
CA ARG A 26 6.92 7.61 13.96
C ARG A 26 5.82 7.36 12.94
N VAL A 27 4.58 7.73 13.27
CA VAL A 27 3.42 7.54 12.40
C VAL A 27 2.88 8.91 12.04
N SER A 28 2.73 9.16 10.75
CA SER A 28 2.08 10.36 10.24
C SER A 28 0.84 9.97 9.45
N ARG A 29 -0.15 10.87 9.46
CA ARG A 29 -1.36 10.76 8.66
C ARG A 29 -1.24 11.63 7.43
N LEU A 30 -1.20 11.01 6.25
CA LEU A 30 -1.26 11.74 4.99
C LEU A 30 -2.72 11.98 4.55
N SER A 31 -2.92 13.08 3.84
CA SER A 31 -4.05 13.22 2.91
C SER A 31 -3.51 13.39 1.50
N ALA A 32 -4.08 12.69 0.54
CA ALA A 32 -3.67 12.74 -0.86
C ALA A 32 -4.89 12.70 -1.79
N ILE A 33 -4.71 13.21 -3.00
CA ILE A 33 -5.76 13.24 -4.03
C ILE A 33 -5.32 12.38 -5.20
N SER A 34 -6.24 11.55 -5.67
CA SER A 34 -6.09 10.69 -6.84
C SER A 34 -6.00 11.51 -8.12
N SER A 35 -5.13 11.07 -9.02
CA SER A 35 -4.95 11.71 -10.32
C SER A 35 -6.03 11.28 -11.32
N ASN A 36 -6.55 10.06 -11.20
CA ASN A 36 -7.38 9.45 -12.23
C ASN A 36 -8.85 9.25 -11.83
N HIS A 37 -9.18 9.21 -10.54
CA HIS A 37 -10.45 8.66 -10.03
C HIS A 37 -11.25 9.62 -9.15
N GLN A 38 -10.84 10.89 -9.02
CA GLN A 38 -11.50 11.88 -8.14
C GLN A 38 -11.70 11.35 -6.70
N MET A 39 -10.69 10.65 -6.19
CA MET A 39 -10.70 10.07 -4.85
C MET A 39 -9.80 10.85 -3.90
N ASP A 40 -10.23 10.95 -2.65
CA ASP A 40 -9.40 11.41 -1.55
C ASP A 40 -8.91 10.19 -0.74
N LEU A 41 -7.62 10.15 -0.43
CA LEU A 41 -6.98 9.14 0.39
C LEU A 41 -6.56 9.75 1.72
N THR A 42 -6.90 9.07 2.82
CA THR A 42 -6.30 9.31 4.13
C THR A 42 -5.63 8.02 4.59
N LEU A 43 -4.34 8.09 4.93
CA LEU A 43 -3.55 6.91 5.25
C LEU A 43 -2.55 7.21 6.38
N ASP A 44 -2.49 6.32 7.35
CA ASP A 44 -1.45 6.33 8.39
C ASP A 44 -0.27 5.48 7.92
N PHE A 45 0.95 6.00 7.99
CA PHE A 45 2.16 5.31 7.53
C PHE A 45 3.35 5.54 8.45
N HIS A 46 4.35 4.66 8.37
CA HIS A 46 5.56 4.74 9.20
C HIS A 46 6.58 5.68 8.54
N LEU A 47 6.67 6.90 9.06
CA LEU A 47 7.45 8.00 8.47
C LEU A 47 8.96 7.72 8.43
N GLU A 48 9.51 7.03 9.44
CA GLU A 48 10.96 6.73 9.51
C GLU A 48 11.37 5.71 8.44
N LEU A 49 10.49 4.78 8.08
CA LEU A 49 10.75 3.75 7.06
C LEU A 49 10.50 4.27 5.65
N TYR A 50 9.45 5.08 5.49
CA TYR A 50 9.03 5.61 4.18
C TYR A 50 8.73 7.10 4.27
N PRO A 51 9.75 7.97 4.19
CA PRO A 51 9.57 9.40 4.36
C PRO A 51 8.91 10.05 3.14
N LEU A 52 7.78 10.72 3.35
CA LEU A 52 7.03 11.46 2.33
C LEU A 52 6.90 12.94 2.69
N LYS A 53 6.73 13.80 1.68
CA LYS A 53 6.52 15.25 1.81
C LYS A 53 5.30 15.71 1.03
N VAL A 54 4.79 16.89 1.39
CA VAL A 54 3.70 17.54 0.65
C VAL A 54 4.16 17.87 -0.76
N GLY A 55 3.34 17.50 -1.74
CA GLY A 55 3.63 17.62 -3.17
C GLY A 55 4.23 16.36 -3.79
N ASP A 56 4.67 15.38 -3.00
CA ASP A 56 5.15 14.10 -3.53
C ASP A 56 4.00 13.31 -4.16
N SER A 57 4.29 12.63 -5.27
CA SER A 57 3.37 11.69 -5.92
C SER A 57 3.84 10.26 -5.68
N PHE A 58 2.91 9.36 -5.38
CA PHE A 58 3.19 7.95 -5.15
C PHE A 58 2.13 7.06 -5.78
N SER A 59 2.56 5.90 -6.27
CA SER A 59 1.66 4.84 -6.77
C SER A 59 1.15 4.03 -5.59
N LEU A 60 -0.16 3.80 -5.52
CA LEU A 60 -0.79 2.94 -4.53
C LEU A 60 -1.53 1.82 -5.24
N ALA A 61 -1.23 0.58 -4.83
CA ALA A 61 -1.93 -0.62 -5.24
C ALA A 61 -2.55 -1.32 -4.03
N LEU A 62 -3.78 -1.82 -4.19
CA LEU A 62 -4.39 -2.77 -3.27
C LEU A 62 -4.51 -4.10 -3.97
N SER A 63 -3.99 -5.15 -3.35
CA SER A 63 -4.05 -6.51 -3.88
C SER A 63 -4.59 -7.46 -2.81
N SER A 64 -5.37 -8.46 -3.23
CA SER A 64 -5.80 -9.57 -2.36
C SER A 64 -4.71 -10.62 -2.15
N SER A 65 -3.68 -10.65 -3.01
CA SER A 65 -2.58 -11.63 -2.93
C SER A 65 -1.26 -11.07 -3.44
N LEU A 66 -0.15 -11.43 -2.79
CA LEU A 66 1.20 -11.13 -3.25
C LEU A 66 1.75 -12.13 -4.27
N THR A 67 1.10 -13.29 -4.41
CA THR A 67 1.50 -14.35 -5.34
C THR A 67 0.83 -14.19 -6.71
N PRO A 68 1.58 -14.35 -7.83
CA PRO A 68 1.01 -14.30 -9.18
C PRO A 68 -0.06 -15.36 -9.45
N GLU A 69 -0.03 -16.49 -8.73
CA GLU A 69 -0.96 -17.61 -8.90
C GLU A 69 -2.27 -17.47 -8.10
N GLY A 70 -2.45 -16.39 -7.33
CA GLY A 70 -3.59 -16.22 -6.42
C GLY A 70 -3.50 -17.10 -5.16
N GLU A 71 -4.46 -16.95 -4.25
CA GLU A 71 -4.55 -17.76 -3.02
C GLU A 71 -4.84 -19.23 -3.39
N LYS A 72 -3.87 -20.13 -3.16
CA LYS A 72 -4.14 -21.58 -3.15
C LYS A 72 -4.77 -21.96 -1.81
N ASP A 73 -6.10 -22.02 -1.75
CA ASP A 73 -7.02 -22.76 -0.84
C ASP A 73 -6.69 -22.91 0.68
N GLY A 74 -5.67 -22.22 1.19
CA GLY A 74 -5.15 -22.36 2.56
C GLY A 74 -5.52 -21.20 3.48
N GLY A 75 -6.31 -20.24 3.00
CA GLY A 75 -6.62 -18.99 3.71
C GLY A 75 -5.41 -18.06 3.85
N ALA A 76 -5.70 -16.79 4.13
CA ALA A 76 -4.71 -15.72 4.25
C ALA A 76 -3.59 -15.98 5.30
N GLU A 77 -3.80 -16.91 6.24
CA GLU A 77 -2.81 -17.28 7.27
C GLU A 77 -1.75 -18.29 6.78
N ALA A 78 -1.98 -18.98 5.66
CA ALA A 78 -1.04 -19.97 5.12
C ALA A 78 0.01 -19.37 4.16
N GLN A 79 -0.10 -18.08 3.83
CA GLN A 79 0.88 -17.42 2.98
C GLN A 79 2.10 -17.04 3.82
N SER A 80 3.20 -17.75 3.60
CA SER A 80 4.51 -17.31 4.09
C SER A 80 4.81 -15.93 3.50
N TRP A 81 4.84 -14.90 4.35
CA TRP A 81 5.29 -13.55 3.97
C TRP A 81 6.70 -13.55 3.39
N ARG A 82 7.48 -14.59 3.69
CA ARG A 82 8.71 -14.93 2.96
C ARG A 82 8.35 -15.83 1.79
N LEU A 83 8.18 -15.24 0.62
CA LEU A 83 8.49 -15.99 -0.60
C LEU A 83 9.98 -16.34 -0.54
N ASP A 84 10.34 -17.55 -0.95
CA ASP A 84 11.77 -17.91 -1.07
C ASP A 84 12.47 -16.84 -1.92
N ASP A 85 13.60 -16.34 -1.43
CA ASP A 85 14.45 -15.34 -2.09
C ASP A 85 14.59 -15.72 -3.58
N GLY A 86 14.10 -14.86 -4.48
CA GLY A 86 14.18 -15.05 -5.92
C GLY A 86 12.94 -15.64 -6.62
N LYS A 87 11.82 -15.87 -5.92
CA LYS A 87 10.56 -16.28 -6.59
C LYS A 87 9.77 -15.15 -7.26
N GLY A 88 10.11 -13.90 -6.98
CA GLY A 88 9.41 -12.73 -7.51
C GLY A 88 7.98 -12.63 -6.98
N GLY A 89 7.63 -11.49 -6.41
CA GLY A 89 6.26 -11.22 -5.97
C GLY A 89 5.89 -9.77 -6.18
N LEU A 90 4.58 -9.47 -6.11
CA LEU A 90 4.10 -8.10 -6.26
C LEU A 90 4.75 -7.15 -5.24
N ALA A 91 5.12 -7.65 -4.07
CA ALA A 91 5.82 -6.87 -3.04
C ALA A 91 7.19 -6.33 -3.48
N ASP A 92 7.90 -7.03 -4.37
CA ASP A 92 9.24 -6.63 -4.83
C ASP A 92 9.19 -5.41 -5.77
N GLU A 93 7.99 -5.09 -6.30
CA GLU A 93 7.76 -3.95 -7.20
C GLU A 93 7.45 -2.65 -6.45
N TYR A 94 7.28 -2.70 -5.12
CA TYR A 94 6.88 -1.54 -4.30
C TYR A 94 7.88 -1.29 -3.17
N GLU A 95 8.04 -0.01 -2.81
CA GLU A 95 8.98 0.43 -1.78
C GLU A 95 8.45 0.25 -0.36
N TYR A 96 7.12 0.22 -0.20
CA TYR A 96 6.45 0.13 1.09
C TYR A 96 5.19 -0.74 0.98
N VAL A 97 5.14 -1.79 1.78
CA VAL A 97 4.05 -2.78 1.75
C VAL A 97 3.38 -2.84 3.12
N MET A 98 2.04 -2.86 3.11
CA MET A 98 1.21 -3.03 4.29
C MET A 98 0.28 -4.23 4.10
N TYR A 99 -0.07 -4.89 5.20
CA TYR A 99 -1.10 -5.92 5.25
C TYR A 99 -2.19 -5.49 6.23
N GLY A 100 -3.46 -5.63 5.85
CA GLY A 100 -4.59 -5.18 6.63
C GLY A 100 -5.88 -5.92 6.31
N LYS A 101 -6.95 -5.58 7.03
CA LYS A 101 -8.31 -6.11 6.84
C LYS A 101 -9.28 -4.95 6.67
N LEU A 102 -10.28 -5.11 5.81
CA LEU A 102 -11.40 -4.19 5.69
C LEU A 102 -12.29 -4.30 6.95
N TYR A 103 -12.70 -3.16 7.49
CA TYR A 103 -13.55 -3.03 8.68
C TYR A 103 -14.79 -2.18 8.39
#